data_AF-A0AAE8N8N2-F1
#
_entry.id   AF-A0AAE8N8N2-F1
#
_cell.length_a   1.000
_cell.length_b   1.000
_cell.length_c   1.000
_cell.angle_alpha   90.00
_cell.angle_beta   90.00
_cell.angle_gamma   90.00
#
_symmetry.space_group_name_H-M   'P 1'
#
loop_
_entity.id
_entity.type
_entity.pdbx_description
1 polymer ?
#
loop_
_entity_poly.entity_id
_entity_poly.type
_entity_poly.pdbx_seq_one_letter_code
_entity_poly.pdbx_strand_id
1 'polypeptide(L)'
;MRSPTILALALTLCAPATAHPSAKGMKPSPAPEKLSSFKWTYPFTDEAMTGWTASCTAVKAFSAREYTLHDLANPFPKGLGAWVDGLKGFFSGREYPGAWGGWDKHLHDRTIVYMEYEEVPLRVREWIEEQERGDLAGKGLFAVFEKPAAGEKGEGEREGKEGSVIGETVKVGEVVDRSGDGGKVVMFAPGALYEILPLWVADGSDCQDVLLDLSNYQPTHADGAVVAWPKKTNPTKEKVISIEITASQLAPKPVGSEPEVVAEGGDAAEGAAAAEETGKVEAEGKGKDEL
;
A
#
# COMPACT_ATOMS: atom_id res chain seq x y z
N MET A 1 -14.79 -88.55 36.22
CA MET A 1 -13.70 -87.91 35.45
C MET A 1 -14.34 -87.03 34.39
N ARG A 2 -14.32 -85.71 34.57
CA ARG A 2 -14.92 -84.73 33.64
C ARG A 2 -13.83 -83.72 33.26
N SER A 3 -13.55 -83.61 31.96
CA SER A 3 -12.54 -82.74 31.36
C SER A 3 -12.90 -81.24 31.47
N PRO A 4 -11.92 -80.33 31.52
CA PRO A 4 -12.15 -78.90 31.44
C PRO A 4 -12.09 -78.40 29.99
N THR A 5 -13.06 -77.56 29.61
CA THR A 5 -13.05 -76.82 28.35
C THR A 5 -12.41 -75.46 28.60
N ILE A 6 -11.27 -75.20 27.96
CA ILE A 6 -10.56 -73.91 28.03
C ILE A 6 -11.14 -72.98 26.95
N LEU A 7 -11.64 -71.83 27.37
CA LEU A 7 -12.13 -70.75 26.51
C LEU A 7 -10.95 -69.84 26.14
N ALA A 8 -10.60 -69.75 24.86
CA ALA A 8 -9.55 -68.85 24.36
C ALA A 8 -10.14 -67.45 24.14
N LEU A 9 -9.59 -66.45 24.86
CA LEU A 9 -9.93 -65.04 24.72
C LEU A 9 -8.98 -64.41 23.69
N ALA A 10 -9.48 -64.06 22.50
CA ALA A 10 -8.72 -63.34 21.48
C ALA A 10 -8.79 -61.84 21.74
N LEU A 11 -7.68 -61.23 22.17
CA LEU A 11 -7.51 -59.77 22.23
C LEU A 11 -7.25 -59.23 20.82
N THR A 12 -8.17 -58.43 20.29
CA THR A 12 -7.98 -57.67 19.05
C THR A 12 -7.44 -56.28 19.39
N LEU A 13 -6.18 -56.00 19.06
CA LEU A 13 -5.59 -54.66 19.12
C LEU A 13 -6.19 -53.79 18.00
N CYS A 14 -7.05 -52.83 18.35
CA CYS A 14 -7.37 -51.70 17.46
C CYS A 14 -6.29 -50.64 17.60
N ALA A 15 -5.47 -50.46 16.57
CA ALA A 15 -4.62 -49.28 16.43
C ALA A 15 -5.49 -48.09 16.02
N PRO A 16 -5.43 -46.93 16.72
CA PRO A 16 -6.13 -45.73 16.27
C PRO A 16 -5.40 -45.18 15.04
N ALA A 17 -6.04 -45.27 13.87
CA ALA A 17 -5.64 -44.51 12.70
C ALA A 17 -5.86 -43.01 13.01
N THR A 18 -4.77 -42.26 13.12
CA THR A 18 -4.81 -40.80 13.19
C THR A 18 -5.23 -40.26 11.83
N ALA A 19 -6.54 -40.12 11.64
CA ALA A 19 -7.11 -39.40 10.51
C ALA A 19 -6.64 -37.94 10.58
N HIS A 20 -5.65 -37.60 9.75
CA HIS A 20 -5.35 -36.20 9.46
C HIS A 20 -6.60 -35.63 8.79
N PRO A 21 -7.17 -34.51 9.27
CA PRO A 21 -8.26 -33.87 8.56
C PRO A 21 -7.72 -33.43 7.20
N SER A 22 -8.08 -34.18 6.15
CA SER A 22 -7.95 -33.71 4.79
C SER A 22 -8.77 -32.44 4.68
N ALA A 23 -8.10 -31.31 4.46
CA ALA A 23 -8.71 -30.06 4.05
C ALA A 23 -9.37 -30.24 2.67
N LYS A 24 -10.50 -30.94 2.64
CA LYS A 24 -11.35 -31.10 1.45
C LYS A 24 -12.00 -29.75 1.19
N GLY A 25 -11.57 -29.06 0.13
CA GLY A 25 -12.40 -28.02 -0.48
C GLY A 25 -11.71 -26.76 -0.99
N MET A 26 -10.45 -26.49 -0.63
CA MET A 26 -9.73 -25.37 -1.25
C MET A 26 -9.23 -25.81 -2.63
N LYS A 27 -9.83 -25.25 -3.69
CA LYS A 27 -9.24 -25.31 -5.02
C LYS A 27 -7.80 -24.81 -4.90
N PRO A 28 -6.80 -25.54 -5.43
CA PRO A 28 -5.42 -25.08 -5.39
C PRO A 28 -5.34 -23.72 -6.09
N SER A 29 -4.92 -22.69 -5.35
CA SER A 29 -4.55 -21.41 -5.96
C SER A 29 -3.23 -21.62 -6.70
N PRO A 30 -3.06 -21.07 -7.92
CA PRO A 30 -1.76 -21.10 -8.59
C PRO A 30 -0.67 -20.52 -7.69
N ALA A 31 0.55 -21.05 -7.79
CA ALA A 31 1.67 -20.51 -7.02
C ALA A 31 1.94 -19.06 -7.45
N PRO A 32 2.27 -18.14 -6.52
CA PRO A 32 2.63 -16.78 -6.90
C PRO A 32 3.81 -16.73 -7.88
N GLU A 33 3.70 -15.91 -8.91
CA GLU A 33 4.70 -15.75 -9.96
C GLU A 33 5.24 -14.32 -10.00
N LYS A 34 6.54 -14.16 -10.25
CA LYS A 34 7.12 -12.83 -10.47
C LYS A 34 6.88 -12.42 -11.92
N LEU A 35 6.23 -11.28 -12.12
CA LEU A 35 5.92 -10.76 -13.45
C LEU A 35 7.19 -10.43 -14.22
N SER A 36 7.29 -10.94 -15.44
CA SER A 36 8.42 -10.66 -16.34
C SER A 36 8.49 -9.19 -16.77
N SER A 37 7.35 -8.50 -16.75
CA SER A 37 7.22 -7.07 -17.03
C SER A 37 7.73 -6.18 -15.89
N PHE A 38 7.91 -6.72 -14.67
CA PHE A 38 8.34 -5.95 -13.51
C PHE A 38 9.86 -5.74 -13.48
N LYS A 39 10.29 -4.56 -13.92
CA LYS A 39 11.70 -4.15 -14.07
C LYS A 39 12.33 -3.53 -12.82
N TRP A 40 11.56 -3.30 -11.77
CA TRP A 40 11.97 -2.48 -10.63
C TRP A 40 12.66 -3.31 -9.53
N THR A 41 13.70 -2.73 -8.94
CA THR A 41 14.43 -3.27 -7.78
C THR A 41 14.77 -2.16 -6.80
N TYR A 42 14.93 -2.49 -5.52
CA TYR A 42 15.26 -1.48 -4.50
C TYR A 42 16.58 -0.78 -4.86
N PRO A 43 16.56 0.53 -5.17
CA PRO A 43 17.74 1.21 -5.69
C PRO A 43 18.70 1.66 -4.58
N PHE A 44 18.24 1.77 -3.34
CA PHE A 44 19.03 2.37 -2.26
C PHE A 44 19.81 1.33 -1.42
N THR A 45 20.34 0.26 -2.03
CA THR A 45 21.31 -0.60 -1.32
C THR A 45 22.70 0.03 -1.32
N ASP A 46 23.53 -0.33 -0.35
CA ASP A 46 24.91 0.17 -0.27
C ASP A 46 25.71 -0.17 -1.54
N GLU A 47 25.53 -1.37 -2.07
CA GLU A 47 26.18 -1.81 -3.31
C GLU A 47 25.69 -0.99 -4.51
N ALA A 48 24.38 -0.79 -4.63
CA ALA A 48 23.78 -0.03 -5.73
C ALA A 48 24.20 1.45 -5.69
N MET A 49 24.38 2.01 -4.50
CA MET A 49 24.76 3.41 -4.26
C MET A 49 26.28 3.63 -4.17
N THR A 50 27.12 2.61 -4.35
CA THR A 50 28.58 2.71 -4.15
C THR A 50 29.22 3.82 -5.02
N GLY A 51 28.72 4.05 -6.25
CA GLY A 51 29.21 5.10 -7.15
C GLY A 51 28.37 6.38 -7.21
N TRP A 52 27.28 6.46 -6.44
CA TRP A 52 26.25 7.48 -6.59
C TRP A 52 25.96 8.19 -5.28
N THR A 53 25.59 9.45 -5.37
CA THR A 53 25.02 10.25 -4.28
C THR A 53 23.74 10.89 -4.76
N ALA A 54 22.81 11.14 -3.85
CA ALA A 54 21.62 11.91 -4.20
C ALA A 54 22.02 13.38 -4.38
N SER A 55 21.74 13.98 -5.54
CA SER A 55 21.82 15.44 -5.72
C SER A 55 20.70 16.15 -4.96
N CYS A 56 19.55 15.49 -4.86
CA CYS A 56 18.44 15.88 -4.02
C CYS A 56 17.59 14.64 -3.68
N THR A 57 16.83 14.71 -2.58
CA THR A 57 15.92 13.63 -2.15
C THR A 57 14.61 14.22 -1.66
N ALA A 58 13.49 13.60 -2.03
CA ALA A 58 12.17 13.88 -1.51
C ALA A 58 11.59 12.62 -0.87
N VAL A 59 10.95 12.78 0.29
CA VAL A 59 10.28 11.70 1.03
C VAL A 59 8.90 12.17 1.47
N LYS A 60 7.88 11.36 1.24
CA LYS A 60 6.52 11.66 1.72
C LYS A 60 5.76 10.38 2.03
N ALA A 61 4.93 10.43 3.07
CA ALA A 61 4.07 9.33 3.48
C ALA A 61 2.61 9.61 3.15
N PHE A 62 1.88 8.55 2.79
CA PHE A 62 0.47 8.58 2.42
C PHE A 62 -0.30 7.51 3.18
N SER A 63 -1.51 7.85 3.63
CA SER A 63 -2.44 6.89 4.21
C SER A 63 -3.23 6.21 3.10
N ALA A 64 -3.30 4.88 3.14
CA ALA A 64 -4.07 4.09 2.19
C ALA A 64 -4.68 2.86 2.88
N ARG A 65 -5.49 2.10 2.14
CA ARG A 65 -5.97 0.78 2.58
C ARG A 65 -5.55 -0.29 1.59
N GLU A 66 -5.16 -1.46 2.09
CA GLU A 66 -4.74 -2.60 1.29
C GLU A 66 -5.77 -3.73 1.39
N TYR A 67 -6.41 -4.05 0.26
CA TYR A 67 -7.38 -5.13 0.12
C TYR A 67 -6.84 -6.21 -0.82
N THR A 68 -7.51 -7.35 -0.84
CA THR A 68 -7.34 -8.35 -1.90
C THR A 68 -8.60 -8.50 -2.74
N LEU A 69 -8.48 -9.18 -3.89
CA LEU A 69 -9.64 -9.56 -4.69
C LEU A 69 -10.64 -10.47 -3.93
N HIS A 70 -10.22 -11.12 -2.83
CA HIS A 70 -11.11 -11.85 -1.92
C HIS A 70 -12.00 -10.92 -1.10
N ASP A 71 -11.53 -9.72 -0.78
CA ASP A 71 -12.26 -8.75 0.03
C ASP A 71 -13.40 -8.07 -0.74
N LEU A 72 -13.48 -8.23 -2.08
CA LEU A 72 -14.45 -7.53 -2.93
C LEU A 72 -15.91 -7.79 -2.56
N ALA A 73 -16.25 -8.95 -2.00
CA ALA A 73 -17.63 -9.27 -1.65
C ALA A 73 -18.09 -8.61 -0.33
N ASN A 74 -17.16 -8.10 0.48
CA ASN A 74 -17.46 -7.53 1.79
C ASN A 74 -17.79 -6.03 1.67
N PRO A 75 -18.73 -5.50 2.48
CA PRO A 75 -19.01 -4.07 2.50
C PRO A 75 -17.81 -3.30 3.06
N PHE A 76 -17.68 -2.03 2.63
CA PHE A 76 -16.73 -1.10 3.21
C PHE A 76 -17.04 -0.87 4.71
N PRO A 77 -16.05 -0.77 5.61
CA PRO A 77 -14.60 -0.71 5.37
C PRO A 77 -13.89 -2.08 5.32
N LYS A 78 -14.61 -3.19 5.48
CA LYS A 78 -14.02 -4.54 5.49
C LYS A 78 -13.67 -5.06 4.10
N GLY A 79 -14.25 -4.48 3.05
CA GLY A 79 -13.99 -4.79 1.66
C GLY A 79 -14.43 -3.67 0.72
N LEU A 80 -14.58 -4.02 -0.56
CA LEU A 80 -14.85 -3.08 -1.66
C LEU A 80 -16.19 -3.37 -2.37
N GLY A 81 -17.17 -3.89 -1.64
CA GLY A 81 -18.46 -4.36 -2.20
C GLY A 81 -19.18 -3.37 -3.10
N ALA A 82 -19.17 -2.07 -2.76
CA ALA A 82 -19.83 -1.04 -3.56
C ALA A 82 -19.21 -0.87 -4.96
N TRP A 83 -17.95 -1.26 -5.16
CA TRP A 83 -17.22 -1.09 -6.42
C TRP A 83 -16.93 -2.42 -7.13
N VAL A 84 -17.53 -3.53 -6.68
CA VAL A 84 -17.18 -4.87 -7.16
C VAL A 84 -17.33 -5.01 -8.68
N ASP A 85 -18.40 -4.47 -9.26
CA ASP A 85 -18.66 -4.62 -10.69
C ASP A 85 -17.78 -3.66 -11.51
N GLY A 86 -17.57 -2.44 -11.03
CA GLY A 86 -16.59 -1.52 -11.62
C GLY A 86 -15.17 -2.07 -11.60
N LEU A 87 -14.73 -2.67 -10.50
CA LEU A 87 -13.39 -3.28 -10.39
C LEU A 87 -13.24 -4.49 -11.29
N LYS A 88 -14.26 -5.36 -11.38
CA LYS A 88 -14.25 -6.49 -12.34
C LYS A 88 -14.19 -5.98 -13.77
N GLY A 89 -14.99 -4.99 -14.13
CA GLY A 89 -14.99 -4.40 -15.47
C GLY A 89 -13.65 -3.75 -15.81
N PHE A 90 -13.09 -2.99 -14.87
CA PHE A 90 -11.83 -2.27 -15.05
C PHE A 90 -10.64 -3.22 -15.24
N PHE A 91 -10.50 -4.25 -14.39
CA PHE A 91 -9.38 -5.19 -14.44
C PHE A 91 -9.58 -6.35 -15.43
N SER A 92 -10.80 -6.56 -15.94
CA SER A 92 -11.07 -7.62 -16.92
C SER A 92 -10.28 -7.38 -18.21
N GLY A 93 -9.61 -8.43 -18.69
CA GLY A 93 -8.85 -8.39 -19.94
C GLY A 93 -7.53 -7.61 -19.87
N ARG A 94 -7.14 -7.13 -18.68
CA ARG A 94 -5.88 -6.42 -18.46
C ARG A 94 -4.85 -7.30 -17.75
N GLU A 95 -3.59 -7.08 -18.09
CA GLU A 95 -2.48 -7.64 -17.31
C GLU A 95 -2.45 -6.97 -15.93
N TYR A 96 -2.26 -7.75 -14.88
CA TYR A 96 -2.13 -7.23 -13.53
C TYR A 96 -0.73 -6.63 -13.34
N PRO A 97 -0.57 -5.35 -12.98
CA PRO A 97 0.74 -4.70 -12.84
C PRO A 97 1.66 -5.27 -11.74
N GLY A 98 1.12 -6.16 -10.90
CA GLY A 98 1.86 -6.79 -9.80
C GLY A 98 1.54 -6.19 -8.43
N ALA A 99 1.89 -6.94 -7.40
CA ALA A 99 1.95 -6.44 -6.03
C ALA A 99 3.25 -5.63 -5.82
N TRP A 100 3.53 -5.24 -4.56
CA TRP A 100 4.64 -4.36 -4.18
C TRP A 100 6.03 -4.78 -4.71
N GLY A 101 6.28 -6.07 -4.90
CA GLY A 101 7.55 -6.59 -5.46
C GLY A 101 7.42 -7.17 -6.87
N GLY A 102 6.37 -6.83 -7.62
CA GLY A 102 6.13 -7.36 -8.95
C GLY A 102 5.59 -8.78 -8.98
N TRP A 103 4.94 -9.22 -7.91
CA TRP A 103 4.38 -10.57 -7.82
C TRP A 103 2.90 -10.58 -8.22
N ASP A 104 2.50 -11.53 -9.06
CA ASP A 104 1.11 -11.93 -9.24
C ASP A 104 0.82 -13.14 -8.34
N LYS A 105 0.03 -12.94 -7.29
CA LYS A 105 -0.46 -14.04 -6.44
C LYS A 105 -1.63 -14.80 -7.08
N HIS A 106 -2.08 -14.33 -8.24
CA HIS A 106 -3.21 -14.80 -9.02
C HIS A 106 -4.56 -14.71 -8.30
N LEU A 107 -5.62 -14.75 -9.11
CA LEU A 107 -7.01 -14.88 -8.66
C LEU A 107 -7.34 -13.94 -7.48
N HIS A 108 -7.87 -14.49 -6.39
CA HIS A 108 -8.40 -13.72 -5.27
C HIS A 108 -7.32 -13.11 -4.36
N ASP A 109 -6.06 -13.47 -4.53
CA ASP A 109 -4.95 -13.03 -3.68
C ASP A 109 -4.22 -11.80 -4.23
N ARG A 110 -4.63 -11.30 -5.41
CA ARG A 110 -4.13 -10.03 -5.97
C ARG A 110 -4.50 -8.87 -5.07
N THR A 111 -3.56 -7.96 -4.88
CA THR A 111 -3.67 -6.82 -3.98
C THR A 111 -4.27 -5.62 -4.72
N ILE A 112 -5.15 -4.90 -4.03
CA ILE A 112 -5.70 -3.62 -4.47
C ILE A 112 -5.44 -2.60 -3.37
N VAL A 113 -4.88 -1.46 -3.73
CA VAL A 113 -4.75 -0.29 -2.87
C VAL A 113 -5.95 0.61 -3.10
N TYR A 114 -6.55 1.09 -2.02
CA TYR A 114 -7.62 2.09 -1.99
C TYR A 114 -7.08 3.38 -1.36
N MET A 115 -7.37 4.52 -1.99
CA MET A 115 -7.10 5.84 -1.44
C MET A 115 -8.26 6.80 -1.71
N GLU A 116 -8.45 7.74 -0.80
CA GLU A 116 -9.31 8.90 -1.03
C GLU A 116 -8.70 9.74 -2.15
N TYR A 117 -9.48 10.08 -3.18
CA TYR A 117 -8.90 10.71 -4.38
C TYR A 117 -8.36 12.12 -4.08
N GLU A 118 -8.99 12.83 -3.14
CA GLU A 118 -8.52 14.14 -2.68
C GLU A 118 -7.15 14.11 -1.98
N GLU A 119 -6.80 12.99 -1.36
CA GLU A 119 -5.51 12.75 -0.68
C GLU A 119 -4.39 12.36 -1.66
N VAL A 120 -4.73 12.07 -2.91
CA VAL A 120 -3.76 11.82 -3.97
C VAL A 120 -3.13 13.16 -4.39
N PRO A 121 -1.80 13.26 -4.50
CA PRO A 121 -1.11 14.46 -4.98
C PRO A 121 -1.70 14.97 -6.29
N LEU A 122 -1.81 16.28 -6.44
CA LEU A 122 -2.46 16.89 -7.61
C LEU A 122 -1.80 16.42 -8.92
N ARG A 123 -0.47 16.35 -8.94
CA ARG A 123 0.30 15.89 -10.11
C ARG A 123 0.01 14.46 -10.50
N VAL A 124 -0.23 13.60 -9.53
CA VAL A 124 -0.64 12.21 -9.78
C VAL A 124 -2.05 12.17 -10.36
N ARG A 125 -2.99 12.98 -9.84
CA ARG A 125 -4.36 13.08 -10.40
C ARG A 125 -4.36 13.57 -11.84
N GLU A 126 -3.64 14.64 -12.11
CA GLU A 126 -3.48 15.21 -13.47
C GLU A 126 -2.86 14.17 -14.43
N TRP A 127 -1.85 13.43 -13.97
CA TRP A 127 -1.26 12.35 -14.76
C TRP A 127 -2.27 11.25 -15.07
N ILE A 128 -3.01 10.76 -14.07
CA ILE A 128 -4.04 9.72 -14.25
C ILE A 128 -5.05 10.16 -15.31
N GLU A 129 -5.54 11.39 -15.21
CA GLU A 129 -6.51 11.95 -16.15
C GLU A 129 -5.99 12.06 -17.57
N GLU A 130 -4.73 12.45 -17.74
CA GLU A 130 -4.08 12.47 -19.04
C GLU A 130 -4.00 11.06 -19.64
N GLN A 131 -3.61 10.07 -18.83
CA GLN A 131 -3.53 8.67 -19.29
C GLN A 131 -4.89 8.13 -19.73
N GLU A 132 -5.96 8.46 -18.99
CA GLU A 132 -7.32 8.00 -19.30
C GLU A 132 -7.95 8.73 -20.50
N ARG A 133 -7.55 9.98 -20.80
CA ARG A 133 -8.00 10.71 -22.00
C ARG A 133 -7.43 10.11 -23.29
N GLY A 134 -6.22 9.57 -23.24
CA GLY A 134 -5.53 8.99 -24.39
C GLY A 134 -5.62 7.47 -24.48
N ASP A 135 -4.82 6.90 -25.38
CA ASP A 135 -4.45 5.49 -25.36
C ASP A 135 -2.97 5.37 -24.99
N LEU A 136 -2.62 5.95 -23.84
CA LEU A 136 -1.24 6.06 -23.36
C LEU A 136 -0.87 4.84 -22.51
N ALA A 137 0.44 4.66 -22.31
CA ALA A 137 0.98 3.49 -21.60
C ALA A 137 0.46 3.35 -20.15
N GLY A 138 0.09 4.46 -19.50
CA GLY A 138 -0.44 4.44 -18.14
C GLY A 138 -1.96 4.22 -18.03
N LYS A 139 -2.67 4.07 -19.15
CA LYS A 139 -4.11 3.90 -19.17
C LYS A 139 -4.53 2.60 -18.50
N GLY A 140 -5.52 2.70 -17.61
CA GLY A 140 -6.07 1.56 -16.89
C GLY A 140 -5.17 1.07 -15.75
N LEU A 141 -4.20 1.87 -15.30
CA LEU A 141 -3.42 1.57 -14.11
C LEU A 141 -4.14 2.00 -12.82
N PHE A 142 -4.91 3.09 -12.88
CA PHE A 142 -5.60 3.68 -11.74
C PHE A 142 -7.10 3.81 -12.04
N ALA A 143 -7.92 3.10 -11.27
CA ALA A 143 -9.36 3.17 -11.39
C ALA A 143 -9.91 4.26 -10.46
N VAL A 144 -10.48 5.33 -11.03
CA VAL A 144 -11.15 6.38 -10.26
C VAL A 144 -12.65 6.12 -10.26
N PHE A 145 -13.26 6.02 -9.08
CA PHE A 145 -14.69 5.77 -8.89
C PHE A 145 -15.34 6.85 -8.03
N GLU A 146 -16.63 7.08 -8.22
CA GLU A 146 -17.45 7.80 -7.26
C GLU A 146 -17.62 6.98 -5.97
N LYS A 147 -17.79 7.66 -4.84
CA LYS A 147 -18.22 7.03 -3.59
C LYS A 147 -19.73 6.76 -3.61
N PRO A 148 -20.21 5.69 -2.97
CA PRO A 148 -21.63 5.52 -2.74
C PRO A 148 -22.16 6.69 -1.88
N ALA A 149 -23.40 7.12 -2.13
CA ALA A 149 -24.00 8.24 -1.43
C ALA A 149 -24.06 7.99 0.10
N ALA A 150 -23.72 9.02 0.88
CA ALA A 150 -23.72 8.95 2.34
C ALA A 150 -25.14 8.62 2.87
N GLY A 151 -25.30 7.45 3.49
CA GLY A 151 -26.59 6.95 3.99
C GLY A 151 -26.96 5.56 3.45
N GLU A 152 -26.29 5.09 2.40
CA GLU A 152 -26.35 3.68 1.99
C GLU A 152 -25.44 2.86 2.91
N LYS A 153 -25.91 2.67 4.15
CA LYS A 153 -25.33 1.68 5.05
C LYS A 153 -25.46 0.32 4.37
N GLY A 154 -24.34 -0.22 3.90
CA GLY A 154 -24.15 -1.66 3.70
C GLY A 154 -24.13 -2.39 5.04
N GLU A 155 -25.14 -2.19 5.87
CA GLU A 155 -25.44 -3.03 7.02
C GLU A 155 -26.38 -4.12 6.51
N GLY A 156 -25.91 -5.37 6.60
CA GLY A 156 -26.39 -6.46 5.77
C GLY A 156 -27.88 -6.68 5.77
N GLU A 157 -28.46 -6.73 4.57
CA GLU A 157 -29.57 -7.61 4.27
C GLU A 157 -29.54 -7.91 2.77
N ARG A 158 -29.16 -9.14 2.43
CA ARG A 158 -29.57 -9.72 1.16
C ARG A 158 -31.10 -9.85 1.24
N GLU A 159 -31.80 -8.85 0.74
CA GLU A 159 -33.07 -8.98 0.02
C GLU A 159 -33.50 -7.60 -0.53
N GLY A 160 -33.17 -7.35 -1.80
CA GLY A 160 -34.05 -6.55 -2.66
C GLY A 160 -33.92 -5.02 -2.68
N LYS A 161 -32.85 -4.40 -2.16
CA LYS A 161 -32.46 -3.05 -2.60
C LYS A 161 -30.95 -2.99 -2.83
N GLU A 162 -30.58 -2.88 -4.11
CA GLU A 162 -29.24 -2.52 -4.55
C GLU A 162 -28.83 -1.23 -3.81
N GLY A 163 -27.94 -1.34 -2.82
CA GLY A 163 -27.04 -0.21 -2.55
C GLY A 163 -26.31 0.08 -3.86
N SER A 164 -26.14 1.35 -4.21
CA SER A 164 -25.68 1.78 -5.52
C SER A 164 -24.33 1.15 -5.84
N VAL A 165 -24.36 0.06 -6.62
CA VAL A 165 -23.15 -0.59 -7.10
C VAL A 165 -22.57 0.31 -8.17
N ILE A 166 -21.34 0.75 -7.95
CA ILE A 166 -20.60 1.59 -8.89
C ILE A 166 -19.98 0.68 -9.95
N GLY A 167 -20.59 0.72 -11.14
CA GLY A 167 -20.24 -0.16 -12.26
C GLY A 167 -19.20 0.40 -13.24
N GLU A 168 -18.92 1.71 -13.21
CA GLU A 168 -18.03 2.38 -14.15
C GLU A 168 -17.07 3.33 -13.42
N THR A 169 -15.88 3.52 -13.98
CA THR A 169 -14.96 4.58 -13.55
C THR A 169 -15.48 5.96 -13.98
N VAL A 170 -15.04 6.99 -13.27
CA VAL A 170 -15.33 8.38 -13.62
C VAL A 170 -14.74 8.68 -15.00
N LYS A 171 -15.58 9.21 -15.90
CA LYS A 171 -15.15 9.65 -17.23
C LYS A 171 -14.41 10.98 -17.11
N VAL A 172 -13.20 11.05 -17.65
CA VAL A 172 -12.41 12.28 -17.67
C VAL A 172 -12.90 13.18 -18.80
N GLY A 173 -13.44 14.35 -18.45
CA GLY A 173 -13.83 15.38 -19.41
C GLY A 173 -12.65 16.20 -19.92
N GLU A 174 -12.89 17.08 -20.89
CA GLU A 174 -11.90 18.05 -21.40
C GLU A 174 -11.50 19.08 -20.32
N VAL A 175 -12.47 19.47 -19.49
CA VAL A 175 -12.26 20.32 -18.31
C VAL A 175 -12.49 19.48 -17.07
N VAL A 176 -11.53 19.52 -16.15
CA VAL A 176 -11.59 18.74 -14.89
C VAL A 176 -12.13 19.61 -13.77
N ASP A 177 -13.34 19.28 -13.30
CA ASP A 177 -13.91 19.87 -12.08
C ASP A 177 -13.36 19.15 -10.84
N ARG A 178 -12.60 19.90 -10.04
CA ARG A 178 -11.96 19.43 -8.80
C ARG A 178 -12.87 19.49 -7.58
N SER A 179 -13.98 20.22 -7.65
CA SER A 179 -14.87 20.40 -6.49
C SER A 179 -15.51 19.10 -6.02
N GLY A 180 -15.62 18.10 -6.91
CA GLY A 180 -16.11 16.76 -6.62
C GLY A 180 -15.05 15.75 -6.18
N ASP A 181 -13.76 16.11 -6.06
CA ASP A 181 -12.71 15.12 -5.78
C ASP A 181 -12.85 14.42 -4.43
N GLY A 182 -13.40 15.09 -3.41
CA GLY A 182 -13.72 14.48 -2.11
C GLY A 182 -14.84 13.43 -2.18
N GLY A 183 -15.62 13.41 -3.26
CA GLY A 183 -16.62 12.39 -3.57
C GLY A 183 -16.05 11.14 -4.26
N LYS A 184 -14.75 11.11 -4.56
CA LYS A 184 -14.12 10.06 -5.37
C LYS A 184 -13.09 9.26 -4.59
N VAL A 185 -12.79 8.08 -5.11
CA VAL A 185 -11.73 7.18 -4.62
C VAL A 185 -10.90 6.71 -5.79
N VAL A 186 -9.62 6.42 -5.55
CA VAL A 186 -8.77 5.74 -6.52
C VAL A 186 -8.41 4.35 -6.01
N MET A 187 -8.44 3.38 -6.92
CA MET A 187 -8.05 2.01 -6.64
C MET A 187 -7.08 1.51 -7.69
N PHE A 188 -6.00 0.86 -7.27
CA PHE A 188 -4.94 0.43 -8.17
C PHE A 188 -4.19 -0.80 -7.63
N ALA A 189 -3.54 -1.54 -8.52
CA ALA A 189 -2.59 -2.57 -8.12
C ALA A 189 -1.29 -1.90 -7.63
N PRO A 190 -0.63 -2.38 -6.55
CA PRO A 190 0.58 -1.72 -6.05
C PRO A 190 1.68 -1.51 -7.10
N GLY A 191 1.81 -2.43 -8.06
CA GLY A 191 2.76 -2.33 -9.16
C GLY A 191 2.58 -1.08 -10.03
N ALA A 192 1.37 -0.53 -10.11
CA ALA A 192 1.08 0.70 -10.87
C ALA A 192 1.82 1.92 -10.32
N LEU A 193 2.13 1.95 -9.01
CA LEU A 193 2.86 3.08 -8.42
C LEU A 193 4.22 3.29 -9.08
N TYR A 194 4.90 2.20 -9.44
CA TYR A 194 6.24 2.22 -10.00
C TYR A 194 6.34 2.92 -11.35
N GLU A 195 5.24 3.20 -12.04
CA GLU A 195 5.30 3.99 -13.27
C GLU A 195 5.41 5.49 -13.00
N ILE A 196 5.11 5.95 -11.78
CA ILE A 196 4.95 7.37 -11.45
C ILE A 196 5.41 7.78 -10.05
N LEU A 197 6.19 6.96 -9.33
CA LEU A 197 6.62 7.26 -7.94
C LEU A 197 7.16 8.69 -7.73
N PRO A 198 7.98 9.27 -8.63
CA PRO A 198 8.46 10.65 -8.47
C PRO A 198 7.35 11.68 -8.33
N LEU A 199 6.26 11.55 -9.09
CA LEU A 199 5.13 12.49 -9.06
C LEU A 199 4.43 12.53 -7.69
N TRP A 200 4.49 11.44 -6.92
CA TRP A 200 3.88 11.40 -5.60
C TRP A 200 4.55 12.35 -4.61
N VAL A 201 5.86 12.55 -4.75
CA VAL A 201 6.69 13.28 -3.78
C VAL A 201 7.28 14.58 -4.33
N ALA A 202 6.99 14.92 -5.59
CA ALA A 202 7.52 16.10 -6.26
C ALA A 202 7.06 17.41 -5.61
N ASP A 203 5.76 17.57 -5.39
CA ASP A 203 5.15 18.83 -4.95
C ASP A 203 5.72 19.30 -3.60
N GLY A 204 6.28 20.52 -3.59
CA GLY A 204 6.84 21.15 -2.40
C GLY A 204 8.20 20.62 -1.97
N SER A 205 8.84 19.75 -2.77
CA SER A 205 10.21 19.30 -2.52
C SER A 205 11.25 20.20 -3.19
N ASP A 206 12.48 20.19 -2.68
CA ASP A 206 13.63 20.84 -3.35
C ASP A 206 13.97 20.17 -4.69
N CYS A 207 13.43 18.98 -4.96
CA CYS A 207 13.59 18.24 -6.20
C CYS A 207 12.46 18.45 -7.21
N GLN A 208 11.49 19.34 -6.93
CA GLN A 208 10.20 19.35 -7.63
C GLN A 208 10.34 19.31 -9.15
N ASP A 209 11.12 20.22 -9.74
CA ASP A 209 11.25 20.33 -11.20
C ASP A 209 11.80 19.04 -11.84
N VAL A 210 12.73 18.36 -11.16
CA VAL A 210 13.33 17.12 -11.65
C VAL A 210 12.38 15.94 -11.46
N LEU A 211 11.65 15.87 -10.35
CA LEU A 211 10.72 14.76 -10.08
C LEU A 211 9.43 14.84 -10.89
N LEU A 212 9.05 16.02 -11.38
CA LEU A 212 7.94 16.18 -12.32
C LEU A 212 8.28 15.63 -13.71
N ASP A 213 9.56 15.58 -14.07
CA ASP A 213 10.02 15.03 -15.35
C ASP A 213 10.30 13.53 -15.25
N LEU A 214 9.31 12.73 -15.66
CA LEU A 214 9.43 11.27 -15.71
C LEU A 214 10.39 10.76 -16.80
N SER A 215 10.92 11.61 -17.69
CA SER A 215 11.85 11.14 -18.74
C SER A 215 13.18 10.64 -18.18
N ASN A 216 13.56 11.11 -16.99
CA ASN A 216 14.76 10.67 -16.27
C ASN A 216 14.45 9.60 -15.21
N TYR A 217 13.18 9.20 -15.05
CA TYR A 217 12.79 8.18 -14.09
C TYR A 217 13.05 6.77 -14.63
N GLN A 218 13.91 6.02 -13.95
CA GLN A 218 14.35 4.72 -14.43
C GLN A 218 14.67 3.74 -13.27
N PRO A 219 14.63 2.42 -13.54
CA PRO A 219 14.90 1.40 -12.50
C PRO A 219 16.38 1.26 -12.14
N THR A 220 17.28 1.85 -12.93
CA THR A 220 18.74 1.68 -12.80
C THR A 220 19.44 3.00 -12.52
N HIS A 221 20.60 2.94 -11.88
CA HIS A 221 21.39 4.14 -11.58
C HIS A 221 22.09 4.66 -12.84
N ALA A 222 22.05 5.98 -13.04
CA ALA A 222 22.86 6.70 -14.01
C ALA A 222 23.01 8.15 -13.55
N ASP A 223 23.91 8.91 -14.19
CA ASP A 223 24.07 10.34 -13.93
C ASP A 223 22.79 11.09 -14.33
N GLY A 224 22.26 11.89 -13.41
CA GLY A 224 21.01 12.63 -13.58
C GLY A 224 19.74 11.78 -13.47
N ALA A 225 19.86 10.45 -13.30
CA ALA A 225 18.70 9.57 -13.20
C ALA A 225 17.90 9.85 -11.94
N VAL A 226 16.58 9.80 -12.07
CA VAL A 226 15.65 9.72 -10.93
C VAL A 226 15.40 8.26 -10.61
N VAL A 227 15.62 7.88 -9.35
CA VAL A 227 15.23 6.58 -8.81
C VAL A 227 14.27 6.78 -7.66
N ALA A 228 13.33 5.85 -7.49
CA ALA A 228 12.34 5.95 -6.44
C ALA A 228 11.90 4.57 -5.94
N TRP A 229 11.45 4.52 -4.69
CA TRP A 229 10.97 3.28 -4.08
C TRP A 229 9.88 3.53 -3.04
N PRO A 230 8.82 2.71 -3.01
CA PRO A 230 7.82 2.75 -1.95
C PRO A 230 8.17 1.75 -0.84
N LYS A 231 8.09 2.21 0.40
CA LYS A 231 8.05 1.38 1.61
C LYS A 231 6.65 1.43 2.18
N LYS A 232 6.19 0.33 2.78
CA LYS A 232 4.90 0.32 3.46
C LYS A 232 4.93 -0.36 4.82
N THR A 233 3.92 -0.08 5.62
CA THR A 233 3.61 -0.86 6.82
C THR A 233 2.82 -2.14 6.48
N ASN A 234 2.68 -3.02 7.47
CA ASN A 234 1.70 -4.09 7.41
C ASN A 234 0.28 -3.51 7.57
N PRO A 235 -0.75 -4.09 6.91
CA PRO A 235 -2.13 -3.65 7.09
C PRO A 235 -2.60 -3.83 8.53
N THR A 236 -3.30 -2.83 9.08
CA THR A 236 -4.02 -2.98 10.35
C THR A 236 -5.24 -3.91 10.22
N LYS A 237 -5.97 -4.15 11.31
CA LYS A 237 -7.25 -4.89 11.26
C LYS A 237 -8.28 -4.22 10.34
N GLU A 238 -8.23 -2.89 10.27
CA GLU A 238 -9.06 -2.04 9.41
C GLU A 238 -8.44 -1.87 8.01
N LYS A 239 -7.43 -2.68 7.67
CA LYS A 239 -6.72 -2.70 6.39
C LYS A 239 -5.89 -1.44 6.10
N VAL A 240 -5.69 -0.56 7.07
CA VAL A 240 -4.93 0.70 6.87
C VAL A 240 -3.44 0.40 6.74
N ILE A 241 -2.78 1.07 5.80
CA ILE A 241 -1.33 1.06 5.60
C ILE A 241 -0.83 2.50 5.50
N SER A 242 0.43 2.71 5.89
CA SER A 242 1.20 3.89 5.47
C SER A 242 2.11 3.50 4.31
N ILE A 243 2.13 4.30 3.25
CA ILE A 243 3.03 4.17 2.10
C ILE A 243 3.98 5.37 2.14
N GLU A 244 5.25 5.13 2.43
CA GLU A 244 6.32 6.12 2.36
C GLU A 244 7.04 5.96 1.02
N ILE A 245 7.09 7.03 0.23
CA ILE A 245 7.79 7.04 -1.04
C ILE A 245 9.04 7.91 -0.87
N THR A 246 10.17 7.36 -1.29
CA THR A 246 11.44 8.09 -1.42
C THR A 246 11.80 8.18 -2.88
N ALA A 247 12.12 9.39 -3.36
CA ALA A 247 12.66 9.62 -4.70
C ALA A 247 13.91 10.49 -4.62
N SER A 248 14.93 10.15 -5.39
CA SER A 248 16.18 10.89 -5.45
C SER A 248 16.64 11.04 -6.89
N GLN A 249 17.16 12.23 -7.22
CA GLN A 249 18.00 12.38 -8.40
C GLN A 249 19.43 11.99 -8.02
N LEU A 250 20.09 11.23 -8.89
CA LEU A 250 21.43 10.70 -8.67
C LEU A 250 22.49 11.54 -9.38
N ALA A 251 23.65 11.67 -8.75
CA ALA A 251 24.87 12.20 -9.32
C ALA A 251 26.06 11.27 -8.99
N PRO A 252 27.09 11.21 -9.84
CA PRO A 252 28.31 10.49 -9.52
C PRO A 252 28.93 10.99 -8.21
N LYS A 253 29.38 10.07 -7.35
CA LYS A 253 30.21 10.45 -6.21
C LYS A 253 31.52 11.09 -6.70
N PRO A 254 31.97 12.20 -6.10
CA PRO A 254 33.25 12.78 -6.45
C PRO A 254 34.38 11.80 -6.13
N VAL A 255 35.35 11.70 -7.06
CA VAL A 255 36.52 10.82 -6.88
C VAL A 255 37.31 11.26 -5.65
N GLY A 256 37.37 10.41 -4.62
CA GLY A 256 38.11 10.66 -3.38
C GLY A 256 37.26 10.96 -2.14
N SER A 257 35.92 10.91 -2.23
CA SER A 257 35.08 10.89 -1.02
C SER A 257 35.25 9.56 -0.29
N GLU A 258 35.84 9.59 0.91
CA GLU A 258 35.91 8.43 1.81
C GLU A 258 34.49 7.93 2.14
N PRO A 259 34.27 6.62 2.33
CA PRO A 259 32.98 6.10 2.74
C PRO A 259 32.59 6.70 4.10
N GLU A 260 31.44 7.38 4.14
CA GLU A 260 30.87 7.90 5.37
C GLU A 260 30.50 6.69 6.25
N VAL A 261 31.30 6.45 7.30
CA VAL A 261 31.08 5.36 8.23
C VAL A 261 29.85 5.71 9.07
N VAL A 262 28.70 5.14 8.73
CA VAL A 262 27.49 5.26 9.54
C VAL A 262 27.76 4.54 10.85
N ALA A 263 27.96 5.30 11.93
CA ALA A 263 28.14 4.74 13.25
C ALA A 263 26.82 4.07 13.69
N GLU A 264 26.79 2.74 13.74
CA GLU A 264 25.79 1.99 14.50
C GLU A 264 25.97 2.31 16.00
N GLY A 265 25.23 3.30 16.47
CA GLY A 265 25.06 3.58 17.90
C GLY A 265 24.06 2.60 18.51
N GLY A 266 24.53 1.41 18.87
CA GLY A 266 23.87 0.57 19.85
C GLY A 266 24.36 0.91 21.25
N ASP A 267 23.48 1.40 22.12
CA ASP A 267 23.49 1.00 23.53
C ASP A 267 22.09 1.19 24.13
N ALA A 268 21.55 0.08 24.63
CA ALA A 268 20.40 0.06 25.50
C ALA A 268 20.90 -0.18 26.92
N ALA A 269 20.67 0.77 27.83
CA ALA A 269 20.58 0.49 29.25
C ALA A 269 19.71 1.52 29.97
N GLU A 270 18.79 0.96 30.73
CA GLU A 270 17.66 1.51 31.46
C GLU A 270 18.05 1.98 32.87
N GLY A 271 17.33 2.97 33.40
CA GLY A 271 16.93 3.00 34.81
C GLY A 271 17.66 3.98 35.75
N ALA A 272 16.95 5.03 36.20
CA ALA A 272 16.51 5.18 37.60
C ALA A 272 15.87 6.55 37.85
N ALA A 273 14.69 6.51 38.47
CA ALA A 273 13.88 7.64 38.90
C ALA A 273 14.33 8.24 40.23
N ALA A 274 14.07 9.53 40.45
CA ALA A 274 13.69 10.09 41.75
C ALA A 274 12.98 11.45 41.57
N ALA A 275 11.86 11.61 42.27
CA ALA A 275 11.00 12.78 42.32
C ALA A 275 11.21 13.56 43.64
N GLU A 276 10.91 14.87 43.63
CA GLU A 276 10.23 15.70 44.67
C GLU A 276 10.46 17.19 44.30
N GLU A 277 9.42 18.01 44.06
CA GLU A 277 8.62 18.77 45.05
C GLU A 277 9.52 19.62 45.98
N THR A 278 9.43 20.93 46.19
CA THR A 278 8.34 21.90 46.37
C THR A 278 9.00 23.29 46.41
N GLY A 279 8.26 24.39 46.16
CA GLY A 279 8.82 25.73 46.37
C GLY A 279 7.91 26.90 45.99
N LYS A 280 6.75 27.00 46.63
CA LYS A 280 5.86 28.17 46.61
C LYS A 280 6.40 29.26 47.54
N VAL A 281 6.60 30.49 47.07
CA VAL A 281 6.54 31.70 47.91
C VAL A 281 5.88 32.84 47.12
N GLU A 282 4.80 33.36 47.71
CA GLU A 282 4.03 34.55 47.34
C GLU A 282 4.82 35.85 47.62
N ALA A 283 4.50 36.95 46.92
CA ALA A 283 3.92 38.16 47.54
C ALA A 283 3.90 39.39 46.60
N GLU A 284 2.68 39.91 46.46
CA GLU A 284 2.24 41.32 46.41
C GLU A 284 3.08 42.43 45.74
N GLY A 285 2.39 43.16 44.84
CA GLY A 285 2.75 44.50 44.41
C GLY A 285 1.53 45.23 43.84
N LYS A 286 0.81 45.94 44.71
CA LYS A 286 -0.41 46.72 44.47
C LYS A 286 -0.06 48.14 44.00
N GLY A 287 -0.86 48.72 43.10
CA GLY A 287 -0.94 50.18 42.87
C GLY A 287 -0.99 50.55 41.38
N LYS A 288 -2.16 50.88 40.81
CA LYS A 288 -2.84 52.20 40.79
C LYS A 288 -2.10 53.26 39.97
N ASP A 289 -2.74 53.69 38.87
CA ASP A 289 -3.12 55.08 38.51
C ASP A 289 -3.44 55.10 37.00
N GLU A 290 -4.71 55.17 36.60
CA GLU A 290 -5.44 56.42 36.24
C GLU A 290 -4.78 57.22 35.11
N LEU A 291 -5.25 57.02 33.86
CA LEU A 291 -6.11 57.96 33.12
C LEU A 291 -6.56 57.36 31.78
#